data_AF-A0A137NTE9-F1
#
_entry.id   AF-A0A137NTE9-F1
#
_cell.length_a   1.000
_cell.length_b   1.000
_cell.length_c   1.000
_cell.angle_alpha   90.00
_cell.angle_beta   90.00
_cell.angle_gamma   90.00
#
_symmetry.space_group_name_H-M   'P 1'
#
loop_
_entity.id
_entity.type
_entity.pdbx_description
1 polymer ?
#
loop_
_entity_poly.entity_id
_entity_poly.type
_entity_poly.pdbx_seq_one_letter_code
_entity_poly.pdbx_strand_id
1 'polypeptide(L)'
;MAKVSNKAPFSHHIHSVLSAVFRIVWFIALPVRFVIGINLSILSFLGQLFQKSPLYAPFVEFSTNNQTIFVLLIALPISFVWDTYVKIRNYYVQVFLAAPLLHQERVEHVQDQVKAWNDKNRPNLMCTARPPWQTMSLRTATFKDNCTPIDVDLHDILYVDEERQIVCVEPMVSMGQLSRYLLPLGYQLAVSVEMDDLTVGGLINGVGIQTNSHIYGCLTDTVSTYEIVLSDGSVVKATREENADLYYGIPWSHGTLGFLVSVELQIIPCKPYMHLKYIPVYSAAELQSKMEVFTQEKNPNQFVEVTIYSKETSVIMVGNFADLPADLGNAKYNPTGYFWRPWFYKHVESFLTNGEGEEYMPLRHYIHRHTRSMFWELGDLIPFGNHPIYRYLFGWLGAPKVSIVKLFTNTPEIRRKTVYSHVIQDIMIPITEMKAGIELFDEQFAVYPLLVYPVRMFERPKEYKGLTFPLPNPSDETNPPSQMYFDLGAYGVPPAVRQGKPWDARKSIRALEQFTRDVKGYQMLYADIFMDRDEFELMFDHEGYRELRHKYKAVGAFPEVWDKVKPQYSR
;
A
#
# COMPACT_ATOMS: atom_id res chain seq x y z
N MET A 1 10.87 60.27 -15.91
CA MET A 1 10.19 60.75 -14.68
C MET A 1 9.28 59.61 -14.22
N ALA A 2 9.38 58.98 -13.05
CA ALA A 2 10.04 59.32 -11.81
C ALA A 2 10.49 58.06 -11.02
N LYS A 3 11.68 58.18 -10.42
CA LYS A 3 12.20 57.60 -9.17
C LYS A 3 12.04 56.09 -8.90
N VAL A 4 13.08 55.37 -9.33
CA VAL A 4 13.67 54.22 -8.63
C VAL A 4 14.18 54.69 -7.26
N SER A 5 13.74 54.01 -6.19
CA SER A 5 14.21 54.22 -4.82
C SER A 5 14.94 52.97 -4.34
N ASN A 6 16.26 53.09 -4.18
CA ASN A 6 17.13 52.14 -3.49
C ASN A 6 16.63 51.80 -2.08
N LYS A 7 16.55 50.51 -1.74
CA LYS A 7 16.74 49.99 -0.38
C LYS A 7 17.57 48.69 -0.39
N ALA A 8 18.86 48.92 -0.15
CA ALA A 8 19.79 48.24 0.76
C ALA A 8 20.01 46.69 0.74
N PRO A 9 21.27 46.25 0.91
CA PRO A 9 21.70 44.86 0.96
C PRO A 9 21.44 44.27 2.35
N PHE A 10 20.32 43.59 2.55
CA PHE A 10 20.00 42.96 3.84
C PHE A 10 19.49 41.51 3.74
N SER A 11 19.41 40.92 2.54
CA SER A 11 18.91 39.54 2.37
C SER A 11 19.97 38.46 2.57
N HIS A 12 21.23 38.68 2.17
CA HIS A 12 22.27 37.66 2.28
C HIS A 12 22.65 37.32 3.74
N HIS A 13 22.62 38.31 4.63
CA HIS A 13 23.02 38.08 6.03
C HIS A 13 21.93 37.31 6.80
N ILE A 14 20.66 37.66 6.59
CA ILE A 14 19.51 36.92 7.16
C ILE A 14 19.47 35.48 6.63
N HIS A 15 19.75 35.27 5.34
CA HIS A 15 19.82 33.92 4.75
C HIS A 15 20.98 33.09 5.32
N SER A 16 22.15 33.72 5.55
CA SER A 16 23.31 33.05 6.16
C SER A 16 23.07 32.70 7.64
N VAL A 17 22.38 33.59 8.37
CA VAL A 17 22.09 33.41 9.80
C VAL A 17 20.97 32.38 9.98
N LEU A 18 19.92 32.40 9.16
CA LEU A 18 18.90 31.35 9.16
C LEU A 18 19.49 30.00 8.78
N SER A 19 20.32 29.92 7.73
CA SER A 19 21.05 28.69 7.37
C SER A 19 21.97 28.22 8.51
N ALA A 20 22.68 29.12 9.19
CA ALA A 20 23.55 28.77 10.31
C ALA A 20 22.76 28.31 11.55
N VAL A 21 21.64 28.97 11.87
CA VAL A 21 20.75 28.57 12.97
C VAL A 21 20.07 27.23 12.66
N PHE A 22 19.61 27.01 11.43
CA PHE A 22 19.11 25.71 10.98
C PHE A 22 20.19 24.63 11.07
N ARG A 23 21.43 24.92 10.66
CA ARG A 23 22.56 23.99 10.80
C ARG A 23 22.87 23.70 12.28
N ILE A 24 22.79 24.68 13.18
CA ILE A 24 23.00 24.46 14.62
C ILE A 24 21.88 23.62 15.23
N VAL A 25 20.61 23.90 14.90
CA VAL A 25 19.46 23.06 15.32
C VAL A 25 19.58 21.65 14.75
N TRP A 26 20.01 21.51 13.49
CA TRP A 26 20.30 20.25 12.83
C TRP A 26 21.44 19.47 13.53
N PHE A 27 22.51 20.16 13.97
CA PHE A 27 23.60 19.57 14.74
C PHE A 27 23.19 19.19 16.18
N ILE A 28 22.29 19.95 16.82
CA ILE A 28 21.75 19.65 18.16
C ILE A 28 20.75 18.49 18.11
N ALA A 29 20.07 18.29 16.99
CA ALA A 29 19.21 17.13 16.76
C ALA A 29 19.95 15.88 16.26
N LEU A 30 21.22 16.01 15.89
CA LEU A 30 22.09 14.92 15.42
C LEU A 30 22.29 13.81 16.48
N PRO A 31 22.48 14.11 17.78
CA PRO A 31 22.47 13.12 18.86
C PRO A 31 21.13 12.39 18.99
N VAL A 32 20.01 13.10 18.77
CA VAL A 32 18.67 12.50 18.79
C VAL A 32 18.48 11.58 17.57
N ARG A 33 18.95 12.00 16.39
CA ARG A 33 19.04 11.16 15.18
C ARG A 33 19.92 9.93 15.39
N PHE A 34 21.05 10.08 16.08
CA PHE A 34 21.96 8.99 16.43
C PHE A 34 21.27 7.99 17.36
N VAL A 35 20.62 8.45 18.44
CA VAL A 35 19.84 7.60 19.37
C VAL A 35 18.64 6.93 18.68
N ILE A 36 18.01 7.60 17.72
CA ILE A 36 16.84 7.08 16.97
C ILE A 36 17.27 6.06 15.91
N GLY A 37 18.30 6.35 15.12
CA GLY A 37 18.81 5.44 14.06
C GLY A 37 19.52 4.21 14.62
N ILE A 38 20.25 4.34 15.73
CA ILE A 38 20.98 3.24 16.37
C ILE A 38 20.04 2.17 16.94
N ASN A 39 18.82 2.52 17.32
CA ASN A 39 17.88 1.54 17.89
C ASN A 39 17.45 0.47 16.87
N LEU A 40 17.34 0.81 15.58
CA LEU A 40 16.88 -0.14 14.56
C LEU A 40 17.95 -1.16 14.17
N SER A 41 19.19 -0.71 14.00
CA SER A 41 20.34 -1.58 13.72
C SER A 41 20.69 -2.43 14.94
N ILE A 42 20.58 -1.90 16.17
CA ILE A 42 20.67 -2.69 17.40
C ILE A 42 19.54 -3.71 17.50
N LEU A 43 18.29 -3.36 17.22
CA LEU A 43 17.16 -4.31 17.22
C LEU A 43 17.35 -5.42 16.18
N SER A 44 17.80 -5.06 14.97
CA SER A 44 18.13 -6.04 13.93
C SER A 44 19.27 -6.96 14.38
N PHE A 45 20.32 -6.41 15.01
CA PHE A 45 21.45 -7.18 15.52
C PHE A 45 21.05 -8.09 16.69
N LEU A 46 20.28 -7.59 17.65
CA LEU A 46 19.72 -8.36 18.75
C LEU A 46 18.77 -9.46 18.26
N GLY A 47 17.97 -9.18 17.22
CA GLY A 47 17.12 -10.16 16.56
C GLY A 47 17.95 -11.28 15.92
N GLN A 48 19.03 -10.95 15.21
CA GLN A 48 19.96 -11.94 14.65
C GLN A 48 20.68 -12.75 15.72
N LEU A 49 21.07 -12.13 16.83
CA LEU A 49 21.65 -12.81 18.00
C LEU A 49 20.65 -13.79 18.63
N PHE A 50 19.40 -13.36 18.80
CA PHE A 50 18.34 -14.21 19.33
C PHE A 50 18.06 -15.39 18.40
N GLN A 51 18.00 -15.17 17.08
CA GLN A 51 17.84 -16.24 16.07
C GLN A 51 18.95 -17.30 16.15
N LYS A 52 20.18 -16.89 16.50
CA LYS A 52 21.32 -17.81 16.68
C LYS A 52 21.38 -18.46 18.06
N SER A 53 20.49 -18.09 18.98
CA SER A 53 20.47 -18.62 20.34
C SER A 53 19.78 -19.99 20.43
N PRO A 54 20.16 -20.87 21.37
CA PRO A 54 19.49 -22.15 21.59
C PRO A 54 18.04 -22.00 22.08
N LEU A 55 17.66 -20.82 22.56
CA LEU A 55 16.29 -20.50 22.98
C LEU A 55 15.36 -20.23 21.80
N TYR A 56 15.90 -20.03 20.59
CA TYR A 56 15.13 -19.64 19.43
C TYR A 56 14.16 -20.74 18.97
N ALA A 57 14.64 -21.98 18.83
CA ALA A 57 13.81 -23.09 18.36
C ALA A 57 12.64 -23.38 19.32
N PRO A 58 12.84 -23.49 20.65
CA PRO A 58 11.74 -23.59 21.62
C PRO A 58 10.77 -22.41 21.57
N PHE A 59 11.28 -21.19 21.36
CA PHE A 59 10.44 -19.99 21.23
C PHE A 59 9.58 -20.00 19.97
N VAL A 60 10.13 -20.44 18.84
CA VAL A 60 9.42 -20.61 17.57
C VAL A 60 8.34 -21.69 17.69
N GLU A 61 8.66 -22.81 18.33
CA GLU A 61 7.69 -23.87 18.58
C GLU A 61 6.55 -23.38 19.48
N PHE A 62 6.88 -22.68 20.57
CA PHE A 62 5.89 -22.07 21.45
C PHE A 62 5.01 -21.07 20.71
N SER A 63 5.59 -20.15 19.92
CA SER A 63 4.83 -19.12 19.21
C SER A 63 3.93 -19.71 18.12
N THR A 64 4.36 -20.80 17.47
CA THR A 64 3.56 -21.51 16.46
C THR A 64 2.40 -22.27 17.11
N ASN A 65 2.62 -22.91 18.26
CA ASN A 65 1.60 -23.71 18.95
C ASN A 65 0.64 -22.84 19.78
N ASN A 66 1.07 -21.64 20.20
CA ASN A 66 0.32 -20.71 21.04
C ASN A 66 0.19 -19.33 20.38
N GLN A 67 -0.15 -19.31 19.08
CA GLN A 67 -0.16 -18.10 18.25
C GLN A 67 -0.95 -16.95 18.87
N THR A 68 -2.14 -17.18 19.41
CA THR A 68 -2.94 -16.14 20.06
C THR A 68 -2.27 -15.56 21.30
N ILE A 69 -1.65 -16.39 22.15
CA ILE A 69 -0.94 -15.95 23.35
C ILE A 69 0.29 -15.12 22.97
N PHE A 70 1.05 -15.59 21.98
CA PHE A 70 2.20 -14.89 21.45
C PHE A 70 1.83 -13.52 20.88
N VAL A 71 0.80 -13.46 20.03
CA VAL A 71 0.35 -12.20 19.44
C VAL A 71 -0.14 -11.25 20.53
N LEU A 72 -0.92 -11.74 21.49
CA LEU A 72 -1.51 -10.92 22.55
C LEU A 72 -0.50 -10.35 23.54
N LEU A 73 0.41 -11.19 24.04
CA LEU A 73 1.30 -10.81 25.15
C LEU A 73 2.65 -10.27 24.69
N ILE A 74 3.06 -10.55 23.44
CA ILE A 74 4.38 -10.17 22.92
C ILE A 74 4.23 -9.26 21.71
N ALA A 75 3.60 -9.73 20.62
CA ALA A 75 3.61 -8.98 19.37
C ALA A 75 2.83 -7.65 19.46
N LEU A 76 1.66 -7.64 20.10
CA LEU A 76 0.82 -6.44 20.26
C LEU A 76 1.48 -5.36 21.13
N PRO A 77 1.99 -5.65 22.35
CA PRO A 77 2.70 -4.65 23.15
C PRO A 77 3.94 -4.08 22.45
N ILE A 78 4.76 -4.93 21.84
CA ILE A 78 5.94 -4.48 21.08
C ILE A 78 5.52 -3.61 19.90
N SER A 79 4.48 -4.01 19.18
CA SER A 79 3.93 -3.23 18.06
C SER A 79 3.41 -1.88 18.50
N PHE A 80 2.74 -1.79 19.66
CA PHE A 80 2.25 -0.54 20.22
C PHE A 80 3.39 0.41 20.60
N VAL A 81 4.42 -0.10 21.28
CA VAL A 81 5.61 0.69 21.63
C VAL A 81 6.33 1.17 20.37
N TRP A 82 6.49 0.29 19.38
CA TRP A 82 7.11 0.62 18.09
C TRP A 82 6.33 1.69 17.33
N ASP A 83 5.02 1.52 17.19
CA ASP A 83 4.15 2.48 16.49
C ASP A 83 4.12 3.84 17.20
N THR A 84 4.08 3.84 18.53
CA THR A 84 4.18 5.06 19.34
C THR A 84 5.52 5.76 19.12
N TYR A 85 6.61 5.01 19.15
CA TYR A 85 7.94 5.53 18.86
C TYR A 85 8.04 6.10 17.43
N VAL A 86 7.58 5.39 16.41
CA VAL A 86 7.60 5.85 15.01
C VAL A 86 6.74 7.10 14.85
N LYS A 87 5.56 7.18 15.48
CA LYS A 87 4.70 8.37 15.46
C LYS A 87 5.39 9.57 16.10
N ILE A 88 5.98 9.40 17.29
CA ILE A 88 6.70 10.47 17.99
C ILE A 88 7.92 10.90 17.17
N ARG A 89 8.69 9.95 16.64
CA ARG A 89 9.83 10.21 15.76
C ARG A 89 9.38 10.98 14.52
N ASN A 90 8.37 10.51 13.82
CA ASN A 90 7.90 11.13 12.58
C ASN A 90 7.33 12.52 12.87
N TYR A 91 6.60 12.71 13.97
CA TYR A 91 6.15 14.04 14.40
C TYR A 91 7.33 14.96 14.70
N TYR A 92 8.32 14.50 15.48
CA TYR A 92 9.50 15.29 15.78
C TYR A 92 10.31 15.63 14.52
N VAL A 93 10.48 14.65 13.63
CA VAL A 93 11.10 14.87 12.33
C VAL A 93 10.29 15.90 11.57
N GLN A 94 9.00 15.71 11.35
CA GLN A 94 8.15 16.65 10.62
C GLN A 94 8.12 18.08 11.18
N VAL A 95 8.15 18.24 12.50
CA VAL A 95 8.07 19.57 13.13
C VAL A 95 9.42 20.27 13.24
N PHE A 96 10.50 19.53 13.49
CA PHE A 96 11.80 20.11 13.82
C PHE A 96 12.93 19.78 12.84
N LEU A 97 12.81 18.72 12.04
CA LEU A 97 13.86 18.22 11.15
C LEU A 97 13.46 18.09 9.69
N ALA A 98 12.16 18.10 9.37
CA ALA A 98 11.68 18.11 8.01
C ALA A 98 12.14 19.43 7.44
N ALA A 99 13.06 19.29 6.51
CA ALA A 99 13.56 20.37 5.72
C ALA A 99 13.29 19.93 4.29
N PRO A 100 12.08 20.16 3.78
CA PRO A 100 11.78 19.99 2.35
C PRO A 100 12.85 20.64 1.47
N LEU A 101 13.46 21.73 1.96
CA LEU A 101 14.57 22.44 1.33
C LEU A 101 15.85 21.60 1.16
N LEU A 102 16.05 20.56 1.98
CA LEU A 102 17.19 19.64 1.89
C LEU A 102 16.88 18.41 1.02
N HIS A 103 15.70 18.34 0.39
CA HIS A 103 15.36 17.25 -0.53
C HIS A 103 16.47 17.03 -1.57
N GLN A 104 16.95 18.11 -2.18
CA GLN A 104 18.02 18.04 -3.18
C GLN A 104 19.32 17.44 -2.63
N GLU A 105 19.75 17.83 -1.42
CA GLU A 105 20.94 17.26 -0.78
C GLU A 105 20.76 15.75 -0.50
N ARG A 106 19.55 15.32 -0.16
CA ARG A 106 19.25 13.89 0.04
C ARG A 106 19.20 13.13 -1.30
N VAL A 107 18.70 13.74 -2.37
CA VAL A 107 18.76 13.17 -3.72
C VAL A 107 20.21 13.02 -4.17
N GLU A 108 21.05 14.03 -3.93
CA GLU A 108 22.49 13.98 -4.21
C GLU A 108 23.17 12.81 -3.48
N HIS A 109 22.77 12.54 -2.22
CA HIS A 109 23.26 11.37 -1.49
C HIS A 109 22.89 10.04 -2.16
N VAL A 110 21.69 9.92 -2.74
CA VAL A 110 21.31 8.74 -3.53
C VAL A 110 22.15 8.66 -4.81
N GLN A 111 22.34 9.79 -5.51
CA GLN A 111 23.16 9.85 -6.71
C GLN A 111 24.62 9.43 -6.44
N ASP A 112 25.20 9.88 -5.34
CA ASP A 112 26.59 9.57 -4.96
C ASP A 112 26.78 8.09 -4.66
N GLN A 113 25.80 7.44 -4.01
CA GLN A 113 25.82 5.99 -3.83
C GLN A 113 25.78 5.24 -5.16
N VAL A 114 24.94 5.69 -6.11
CA VAL A 114 24.85 5.09 -7.45
C VAL A 114 26.12 5.31 -8.28
N LYS A 115 26.71 6.51 -8.21
CA LYS A 115 28.01 6.81 -8.85
C LYS A 115 29.12 5.96 -8.28
N ALA A 116 29.21 5.85 -6.94
CA ALA A 116 30.19 4.99 -6.27
C ALA A 116 30.01 3.50 -6.63
N TRP A 117 28.79 3.05 -6.88
CA TRP A 117 28.52 1.71 -7.40
C TRP A 117 29.00 1.54 -8.85
N ASN A 118 28.82 2.55 -9.71
CA ASN A 118 29.36 2.55 -11.08
C ASN A 118 30.90 2.56 -11.09
N ASP A 119 31.54 3.35 -10.21
CA ASP A 119 33.01 3.43 -10.09
C ASP A 119 33.65 2.11 -9.66
N LYS A 120 32.90 1.29 -8.91
CA LYS A 120 33.28 -0.08 -8.53
C LYS A 120 33.03 -1.11 -9.65
N ASN A 121 32.77 -0.65 -10.87
CA ASN A 121 32.48 -1.48 -12.04
C ASN A 121 31.27 -2.41 -11.84
N ARG A 122 30.21 -1.91 -11.18
CA ARG A 122 28.91 -2.57 -11.06
C ARG A 122 29.00 -3.99 -10.46
N PRO A 123 29.48 -4.13 -9.21
CA PRO A 123 29.84 -5.43 -8.64
C PRO A 123 28.68 -6.43 -8.55
N ASN A 124 27.46 -5.94 -8.35
CA ASN A 124 26.21 -6.70 -8.33
C ASN A 124 25.04 -5.76 -8.67
N LEU A 125 23.81 -6.27 -8.72
CA LEU A 125 22.61 -5.44 -8.97
C LEU A 125 22.30 -4.53 -7.77
N MET A 126 21.62 -3.41 -7.98
CA MET A 126 21.18 -2.51 -6.93
C MET A 126 19.73 -2.77 -6.50
N CYS A 127 19.44 -2.50 -5.23
CA CYS A 127 18.08 -2.43 -4.71
C CYS A 127 17.99 -1.43 -3.55
N THR A 128 16.78 -1.08 -3.11
CA THR A 128 16.62 -0.21 -1.94
C THR A 128 17.15 -0.87 -0.67
N ALA A 129 17.80 -0.11 0.20
CA ALA A 129 18.34 -0.58 1.48
C ALA A 129 17.26 -0.96 2.50
N ARG A 130 15.99 -0.63 2.24
CA ARG A 130 14.85 -0.96 3.11
C ARG A 130 14.81 -2.47 3.41
N PRO A 131 14.94 -2.90 4.67
CA PRO A 131 14.96 -4.32 5.01
C PRO A 131 13.67 -5.07 4.60
N PRO A 132 13.74 -6.35 4.20
CA PRO A 132 12.57 -7.15 3.83
C PRO A 132 11.47 -7.20 4.90
N TRP A 133 11.84 -7.21 6.18
CA TRP A 133 10.86 -7.26 7.27
C TRP A 133 10.03 -5.97 7.38
N GLN A 134 10.51 -4.84 6.88
CA GLN A 134 9.76 -3.57 6.89
C GLN A 134 8.80 -3.42 5.70
N THR A 135 8.85 -4.32 4.71
CA THR A 135 7.90 -4.30 3.60
C THR A 135 6.59 -4.93 4.03
N MET A 136 5.47 -4.40 3.53
CA MET A 136 4.13 -4.94 3.80
C MET A 136 3.84 -6.23 3.02
N SER A 137 4.58 -6.51 1.95
CA SER A 137 4.49 -7.80 1.25
C SER A 137 4.96 -8.93 2.17
N LEU A 138 4.27 -10.07 2.15
CA LEU A 138 4.63 -11.25 2.94
C LEU A 138 5.90 -11.95 2.44
N ARG A 139 6.35 -11.60 1.24
CA ARG A 139 7.52 -12.19 0.60
C ARG A 139 8.77 -11.85 1.40
N THR A 140 9.68 -12.81 1.49
CA THR A 140 10.94 -12.65 2.25
C THR A 140 12.00 -11.84 1.49
N ALA A 141 11.73 -11.51 0.21
CA ALA A 141 12.57 -10.68 -0.67
C ALA A 141 14.04 -11.13 -0.76
N THR A 142 14.28 -12.44 -0.88
CA THR A 142 15.62 -13.08 -0.99
C THR A 142 16.52 -12.51 -2.09
N PHE A 143 15.97 -11.85 -3.11
CA PHE A 143 16.76 -11.18 -4.14
C PHE A 143 17.70 -10.10 -3.57
N LYS A 144 17.36 -9.52 -2.40
CA LYS A 144 18.14 -8.46 -1.77
C LYS A 144 19.51 -8.95 -1.26
N ASP A 145 19.65 -10.23 -0.93
CA ASP A 145 20.89 -10.78 -0.38
C ASP A 145 22.08 -10.67 -1.36
N ASN A 146 21.78 -10.63 -2.67
CA ASN A 146 22.76 -10.52 -3.74
C ASN A 146 22.82 -9.13 -4.37
N CYS A 147 22.18 -8.11 -3.76
CA CYS A 147 22.14 -6.75 -4.29
C CYS A 147 22.96 -5.77 -3.43
N THR A 148 23.52 -4.72 -4.04
CA THR A 148 24.00 -3.54 -3.32
C THR A 148 22.80 -2.75 -2.79
N PRO A 149 22.70 -2.54 -1.47
CA PRO A 149 21.67 -1.71 -0.88
C PRO A 149 21.98 -0.23 -1.14
N ILE A 150 21.02 0.50 -1.72
CA ILE A 150 21.06 1.95 -1.89
C ILE A 150 20.08 2.58 -0.90
N ASP A 151 20.59 3.48 -0.07
CA ASP A 151 19.78 4.14 0.94
C ASP A 151 18.91 5.24 0.32
N VAL A 152 17.58 5.05 0.38
CA VAL A 152 16.55 5.95 -0.16
C VAL A 152 15.58 6.29 0.98
N ASP A 153 16.13 6.79 2.08
CA ASP A 153 15.40 7.08 3.34
C ASP A 153 14.67 8.42 3.31
N LEU A 154 13.81 8.62 2.31
CA LEU A 154 13.15 9.90 2.00
C LEU A 154 11.68 9.90 2.48
N HIS A 155 11.35 10.68 3.50
CA HIS A 155 10.10 10.64 4.28
C HIS A 155 9.31 11.96 4.39
N ASP A 156 9.75 13.02 3.72
CA ASP A 156 9.16 14.35 3.85
C ASP A 156 8.02 14.59 2.86
N ILE A 157 7.00 15.31 3.32
CA ILE A 157 6.01 15.97 2.45
C ILE A 157 6.65 17.29 2.03
N LEU A 158 6.86 17.49 0.73
CA LEU A 158 7.67 18.58 0.21
C LEU A 158 6.89 19.90 0.10
N TYR A 159 5.72 19.84 -0.54
CA TYR A 159 4.78 20.97 -0.62
C TYR A 159 3.37 20.50 -0.98
N VAL A 160 2.39 21.37 -0.74
CA VAL A 160 1.03 21.29 -1.26
C VAL A 160 0.79 22.51 -2.12
N ASP A 161 0.29 22.30 -3.33
CA ASP A 161 -0.14 23.35 -4.24
C ASP A 161 -1.66 23.25 -4.40
N GLU A 162 -2.38 24.17 -3.78
CA GLU A 162 -3.84 24.20 -3.76
C GLU A 162 -4.43 24.64 -5.11
N GLU A 163 -3.71 25.45 -5.89
CA GLU A 163 -4.17 25.91 -7.20
C GLU A 163 -4.10 24.78 -8.22
N ARG A 164 -3.00 24.03 -8.23
CA ARG A 164 -2.82 22.83 -9.07
C ARG A 164 -3.49 21.59 -8.48
N GLN A 165 -3.96 21.65 -7.23
CA GLN A 165 -4.49 20.52 -6.46
C GLN A 165 -3.53 19.32 -6.46
N ILE A 166 -2.28 19.56 -6.08
CA ILE A 166 -1.26 18.50 -5.95
C ILE A 166 -0.56 18.54 -4.59
N VAL A 167 -0.06 17.38 -4.17
CA VAL A 167 0.91 17.25 -3.08
C VAL A 167 2.17 16.61 -3.61
N CYS A 168 3.33 17.21 -3.34
CA CYS A 168 4.62 16.64 -3.67
C CYS A 168 5.21 15.95 -2.44
N VAL A 169 5.62 14.69 -2.57
CA VAL A 169 6.07 13.85 -1.46
C VAL A 169 7.26 12.97 -1.84
N GLU A 170 8.05 12.65 -0.83
CA GLU A 170 9.08 11.62 -0.91
C GLU A 170 8.48 10.19 -0.83
N PRO A 171 9.15 9.17 -1.40
CA PRO A 171 8.60 7.82 -1.60
C PRO A 171 8.27 7.06 -0.30
N MET A 172 8.92 7.36 0.83
CA MET A 172 8.67 6.67 2.10
C MET A 172 7.60 7.35 2.96
N VAL A 173 6.98 8.44 2.48
CA VAL A 173 5.79 9.01 3.11
C VAL A 173 4.67 7.96 3.13
N SER A 174 4.07 7.74 4.30
CA SER A 174 2.97 6.79 4.47
C SER A 174 1.59 7.42 4.24
N MET A 175 0.59 6.61 3.89
CA MET A 175 -0.82 7.04 3.79
C MET A 175 -1.32 7.66 5.10
N GLY A 176 -0.84 7.13 6.23
CA GLY A 176 -1.11 7.68 7.55
C GLY A 176 -0.52 9.07 7.76
N GLN A 177 0.67 9.36 7.21
CA GLN A 177 1.26 10.71 7.28
C GLN A 177 0.48 11.67 6.38
N LEU A 178 0.18 11.28 5.14
CA LEU A 178 -0.57 12.10 4.19
C LEU A 178 -1.94 12.50 4.72
N SER A 179 -2.72 11.54 5.20
CA SER A 179 -4.06 11.84 5.72
C SER A 179 -4.03 12.66 7.02
N ARG A 180 -2.98 12.57 7.86
CA ARG A 180 -2.84 13.48 9.01
C ARG A 180 -2.49 14.91 8.59
N TYR A 181 -1.79 15.07 7.48
CA TYR A 181 -1.34 16.36 6.97
C TYR A 181 -2.38 17.06 6.10
N LEU A 182 -3.02 16.35 5.17
CA LEU A 182 -3.95 16.91 4.18
C LEU A 182 -5.37 17.14 4.70
N LEU A 183 -5.91 16.24 5.53
CA LEU A 183 -7.30 16.35 5.99
C LEU A 183 -7.58 17.65 6.77
N PRO A 184 -6.68 18.15 7.65
CA PRO A 184 -6.86 19.46 8.28
C PRO A 184 -6.86 20.63 7.31
N LEU A 185 -6.24 20.49 6.14
CA LEU A 185 -6.23 21.48 5.06
C LEU A 185 -7.49 21.39 4.18
N GLY A 186 -8.40 20.43 4.45
CA GLY A 186 -9.60 20.22 3.65
C GLY A 186 -9.36 19.39 2.38
N TYR A 187 -8.24 18.68 2.28
CA TYR A 187 -7.90 17.87 1.12
C TYR A 187 -7.67 16.39 1.48
N GLN A 188 -7.87 15.51 0.50
CA GLN A 188 -7.36 14.13 0.53
C GLN A 188 -6.71 13.76 -0.80
N LEU A 189 -5.98 12.65 -0.87
CA LEU A 189 -5.56 12.09 -2.17
C LEU A 189 -6.79 11.69 -3.00
N ALA A 190 -6.71 11.86 -4.33
CA ALA A 190 -7.74 11.38 -5.25
C ALA A 190 -8.00 9.87 -5.06
N VAL A 191 -6.92 9.08 -4.99
CA VAL A 191 -6.93 7.68 -4.54
C VAL A 191 -6.18 7.60 -3.21
N SER A 192 -6.91 7.38 -2.12
CA SER A 192 -6.33 7.08 -0.80
C SER A 192 -6.25 5.56 -0.63
N VAL A 193 -5.40 5.02 0.25
CA VAL A 193 -5.38 3.56 0.53
C VAL A 193 -5.51 3.33 2.04
N GLU A 194 -6.15 2.23 2.44
CA GLU A 194 -6.82 2.02 3.74
C GLU A 194 -5.92 1.69 4.93
N MET A 195 -4.62 1.57 4.70
CA MET A 195 -3.65 1.20 5.72
C MET A 195 -2.65 2.32 5.96
N ASP A 196 -2.55 2.75 7.22
CA ASP A 196 -1.66 3.82 7.69
C ASP A 196 -0.17 3.58 7.32
N ASP A 197 0.26 2.31 7.26
CA ASP A 197 1.67 1.90 7.10
C ASP A 197 2.13 1.76 5.64
N LEU A 198 1.22 1.87 4.65
CA LEU A 198 1.58 1.78 3.23
C LEU A 198 2.28 3.06 2.78
N THR A 199 3.40 2.91 2.07
CA THR A 199 4.23 4.03 1.58
C THR A 199 3.92 4.36 0.13
N VAL A 200 3.95 5.64 -0.24
CA VAL A 200 3.67 6.14 -1.60
C VAL A 200 4.48 5.40 -2.67
N GLY A 201 5.80 5.28 -2.50
CA GLY A 201 6.66 4.59 -3.44
C GLY A 201 6.38 3.08 -3.54
N GLY A 202 5.85 2.48 -2.48
CA GLY A 202 5.42 1.08 -2.50
C GLY A 202 4.14 0.87 -3.31
N LEU A 203 3.20 1.81 -3.22
CA LEU A 203 1.94 1.76 -3.96
C LEU A 203 2.16 2.03 -5.45
N ILE A 204 3.01 3.01 -5.81
CA ILE A 204 3.35 3.33 -7.21
C ILE A 204 4.04 2.16 -7.92
N ASN A 205 4.99 1.54 -7.22
CA ASN A 205 5.74 0.41 -7.77
C ASN A 205 4.96 -0.92 -7.70
N GLY A 206 3.82 -0.94 -7.01
CA GLY A 206 2.86 -2.04 -6.91
C GLY A 206 1.59 -1.70 -7.69
N VAL A 207 0.49 -1.45 -6.98
CA VAL A 207 -0.83 -1.13 -7.57
C VAL A 207 -1.41 0.19 -7.06
N GLY A 208 -1.77 0.24 -5.77
CA GLY A 208 -2.45 1.36 -5.13
C GLY A 208 -3.87 1.57 -5.65
N ILE A 209 -4.83 0.79 -5.15
CA ILE A 209 -6.26 0.93 -5.48
C ILE A 209 -7.10 1.06 -4.21
N GLN A 210 -8.29 1.64 -4.33
CA GLN A 210 -9.26 1.75 -3.25
C GLN A 210 -10.67 2.08 -3.77
N THR A 211 -11.54 2.56 -2.89
CA THR A 211 -12.95 2.84 -3.10
C THR A 211 -13.22 3.98 -4.08
N ASN A 212 -12.22 4.84 -4.32
CA ASN A 212 -12.27 5.92 -5.31
C ASN A 212 -11.75 5.50 -6.68
N SER A 213 -11.18 4.32 -6.80
CA SER A 213 -10.49 3.88 -8.02
C SER A 213 -11.43 3.69 -9.21
N HIS A 214 -12.74 3.51 -8.99
CA HIS A 214 -13.72 3.49 -10.07
C HIS A 214 -13.90 4.86 -10.77
N ILE A 215 -13.46 5.95 -10.14
CA ILE A 215 -13.45 7.31 -10.71
C ILE A 215 -12.05 7.66 -11.22
N TYR A 216 -11.04 7.54 -10.36
CA TYR A 216 -9.69 8.06 -10.61
C TYR A 216 -8.67 6.99 -11.05
N GLY A 217 -9.06 5.72 -11.13
CA GLY A 217 -8.19 4.61 -11.47
C GLY A 217 -7.23 4.20 -10.37
N CYS A 218 -6.04 3.73 -10.74
CA CYS A 218 -4.98 3.40 -9.79
C CYS A 218 -4.34 4.69 -9.26
N LEU A 219 -3.66 4.61 -8.11
CA LEU A 219 -2.90 5.73 -7.54
C LEU A 219 -1.92 6.31 -8.57
N THR A 220 -1.33 5.46 -9.40
CA THR A 220 -0.41 5.87 -10.47
C THR A 220 -1.05 6.75 -11.54
N ASP A 221 -2.35 6.59 -11.78
CA ASP A 221 -3.08 7.44 -12.75
C ASP A 221 -3.27 8.87 -12.23
N THR A 222 -3.19 9.05 -10.91
CA THR A 222 -3.29 10.35 -10.23
C THR A 222 -1.95 11.06 -10.03
N VAL A 223 -0.85 10.47 -10.53
CA VAL A 223 0.48 11.09 -10.46
C VAL A 223 0.66 12.05 -11.63
N SER A 224 1.10 13.28 -11.37
CA SER A 224 1.50 14.23 -12.42
C SER A 224 2.98 14.14 -12.78
N THR A 225 3.82 13.87 -11.79
CA THR A 225 5.29 13.88 -11.95
C THR A 225 5.92 12.76 -11.12
N TYR A 226 6.87 12.06 -11.72
CA TYR A 226 7.88 11.27 -11.01
C TYR A 226 9.26 11.92 -11.11
N GLU A 227 10.04 11.87 -10.04
CA GLU A 227 11.47 12.15 -10.08
C GLU A 227 12.25 10.90 -9.70
N ILE A 228 13.22 10.54 -10.54
CA ILE A 228 13.86 9.23 -10.51
C ILE A 228 15.37 9.38 -10.66
N VAL A 229 16.12 8.75 -9.76
CA VAL A 229 17.57 8.54 -9.93
C VAL A 229 17.78 7.27 -10.77
N LEU A 230 18.37 7.44 -11.95
CA LEU A 230 18.68 6.37 -12.89
C LEU A 230 19.95 5.61 -12.49
N SER A 231 20.21 4.50 -13.20
CA SER A 231 21.36 3.62 -12.96
C SER A 231 22.74 4.27 -13.17
N ASP A 232 22.82 5.36 -13.93
CA ASP A 232 24.04 6.14 -14.13
C ASP A 232 24.19 7.32 -13.14
N GLY A 233 23.26 7.43 -12.18
CA GLY A 233 23.25 8.47 -11.16
C GLY A 233 22.69 9.81 -11.64
N SER A 234 22.19 9.90 -12.88
CA SER A 234 21.41 11.06 -13.32
C SER A 234 20.03 11.08 -12.68
N VAL A 235 19.49 12.28 -12.46
CA VAL A 235 18.10 12.49 -12.00
C VAL A 235 17.29 12.91 -13.20
N VAL A 236 16.15 12.25 -13.41
CA VAL A 236 15.20 12.59 -14.47
C VAL A 236 13.83 12.86 -13.90
N LYS A 237 13.14 13.82 -14.52
CA LYS A 237 11.73 14.07 -14.30
C LYS A 237 10.93 13.34 -15.38
N ALA A 238 9.90 12.62 -14.97
CA ALA A 238 8.99 11.95 -15.89
C ALA A 238 7.56 12.48 -15.68
N THR A 239 7.00 13.09 -16.72
CA THR A 239 5.62 13.57 -16.83
C THR A 239 4.97 12.99 -18.07
N ARG A 240 3.74 13.37 -18.40
CA ARG A 240 3.07 12.93 -19.64
C ARG A 240 3.73 13.50 -20.90
N GLU A 241 4.53 14.56 -20.78
CA GLU A 241 5.19 15.29 -21.86
C GLU A 241 6.72 15.15 -21.84
N GLU A 242 7.32 15.03 -20.66
CA GLU A 242 8.77 14.88 -20.45
C GLU A 242 9.09 13.45 -20.03
N ASN A 243 9.97 12.73 -20.76
CA ASN A 243 10.25 11.31 -20.50
C ASN A 243 8.97 10.46 -20.35
N ALA A 244 7.99 10.70 -21.21
CA ALA A 244 6.66 10.11 -21.15
C ALA A 244 6.66 8.57 -21.17
N ASP A 245 7.61 7.97 -21.89
CA ASP A 245 7.79 6.52 -21.91
C ASP A 245 8.21 5.96 -20.53
N LEU A 246 9.05 6.69 -19.80
CA LEU A 246 9.36 6.36 -18.40
C LEU A 246 8.15 6.59 -17.49
N TYR A 247 7.41 7.69 -17.66
CA TYR A 247 6.21 7.99 -16.87
C TYR A 247 5.18 6.85 -16.95
N TYR A 248 4.86 6.36 -18.15
CA TYR A 248 3.95 5.23 -18.33
C TYR A 248 4.60 3.87 -18.00
N GLY A 249 5.93 3.78 -17.92
CA GLY A 249 6.66 2.56 -17.59
C GLY A 249 6.88 2.31 -16.09
N ILE A 250 6.83 3.35 -15.25
CA ILE A 250 7.04 3.24 -13.80
C ILE A 250 5.97 2.44 -13.06
N PRO A 251 4.66 2.60 -13.33
CA PRO A 251 3.62 1.82 -12.68
C PRO A 251 3.91 0.32 -12.74
N TRP A 252 3.76 -0.38 -11.62
CA TRP A 252 4.04 -1.82 -11.49
C TRP A 252 5.49 -2.24 -11.79
N SER A 253 6.43 -1.31 -11.99
CA SER A 253 7.83 -1.65 -12.30
C SER A 253 8.59 -2.23 -11.11
N HIS A 254 8.00 -2.29 -9.92
CA HIS A 254 8.63 -2.76 -8.68
C HIS A 254 9.96 -2.05 -8.37
N GLY A 255 10.19 -0.82 -8.83
CA GLY A 255 11.45 -0.09 -8.65
C GLY A 255 12.61 -0.79 -9.36
N THR A 256 12.40 -1.20 -10.61
CA THR A 256 13.40 -1.87 -11.45
C THR A 256 13.89 -1.02 -12.62
N LEU A 257 13.34 0.19 -12.78
CA LEU A 257 13.75 1.16 -13.79
C LEU A 257 14.61 2.30 -13.20
N GLY A 258 14.55 2.51 -11.89
CA GLY A 258 15.31 3.53 -11.17
C GLY A 258 14.83 3.66 -9.72
N PHE A 259 15.46 4.56 -8.96
CA PHE A 259 15.04 4.89 -7.60
C PHE A 259 14.15 6.12 -7.63
N LEU A 260 12.88 5.92 -7.27
CA LEU A 260 11.94 7.01 -7.07
C LEU A 260 12.38 7.88 -5.89
N VAL A 261 12.47 9.20 -6.06
CA VAL A 261 12.90 10.13 -5.01
C VAL A 261 11.86 11.19 -4.66
N SER A 262 11.00 11.59 -5.60
CA SER A 262 9.84 12.42 -5.33
C SER A 262 8.68 12.12 -6.28
N VAL A 263 7.47 12.46 -5.86
CA VAL A 263 6.22 12.24 -6.60
C VAL A 263 5.27 13.40 -6.37
N GLU A 264 4.68 13.96 -7.43
CA GLU A 264 3.52 14.83 -7.32
C GLU A 264 2.22 14.03 -7.51
N LEU A 265 1.37 14.00 -6.48
CA LEU A 265 0.08 13.29 -6.46
C LEU A 265 -1.08 14.27 -6.48
N GLN A 266 -2.15 13.95 -7.21
CA GLN A 266 -3.38 14.73 -7.21
C GLN A 266 -4.12 14.63 -5.86
N ILE A 267 -4.53 15.78 -5.34
CA ILE A 267 -5.42 15.91 -4.19
C ILE A 267 -6.79 16.42 -4.62
N ILE A 268 -7.82 16.10 -3.84
CA ILE A 268 -9.19 16.56 -4.05
C ILE A 268 -9.74 17.19 -2.78
N PRO A 269 -10.63 18.19 -2.89
CA PRO A 269 -11.33 18.75 -1.74
C PRO A 269 -12.16 17.67 -1.03
N CYS A 270 -12.18 17.71 0.31
CA CYS A 270 -12.90 16.76 1.13
C CYS A 270 -13.69 17.45 2.25
N LYS A 271 -14.70 16.75 2.78
CA LYS A 271 -15.45 17.18 3.96
C LYS A 271 -15.05 16.34 5.17
N PRO A 272 -15.25 16.82 6.41
CA PRO A 272 -14.80 16.12 7.62
C PRO A 272 -15.46 14.76 7.86
N TYR A 273 -16.62 14.49 7.24
CA TYR A 273 -17.35 13.23 7.40
C TYR A 273 -17.63 12.56 6.05
N MET A 274 -17.89 11.25 6.14
CA MET A 274 -18.38 10.41 5.08
C MET A 274 -19.82 10.03 5.41
N HIS A 275 -20.76 10.27 4.49
CA HIS A 275 -22.09 9.65 4.54
C HIS A 275 -22.03 8.33 3.79
N LEU A 276 -22.26 7.23 4.49
CA LEU A 276 -22.21 5.87 3.96
C LEU A 276 -23.61 5.28 3.92
N LYS A 277 -23.94 4.61 2.82
CA LYS A 277 -25.11 3.75 2.70
C LYS A 277 -24.66 2.29 2.55
N TYR A 278 -25.28 1.42 3.34
CA TYR A 278 -25.07 -0.03 3.32
C TYR A 278 -26.24 -0.72 2.64
N ILE A 279 -25.94 -1.53 1.63
CA ILE A 279 -26.93 -2.21 0.79
C ILE A 279 -26.63 -3.72 0.83
N PRO A 280 -27.35 -4.52 1.65
CA PRO A 280 -27.18 -5.96 1.64
C PRO A 280 -27.72 -6.55 0.33
N VAL A 281 -27.03 -7.56 -0.17
CA VAL A 281 -27.31 -8.25 -1.42
C VAL A 281 -27.20 -9.75 -1.18
N TYR A 282 -28.13 -10.52 -1.75
CA TYR A 282 -28.30 -11.96 -1.45
C TYR A 282 -28.10 -12.87 -2.67
N SER A 283 -27.44 -12.37 -3.73
CA SER A 283 -26.87 -13.21 -4.78
C SER A 283 -25.69 -12.54 -5.49
N ALA A 284 -24.74 -13.33 -6.00
CA ALA A 284 -23.63 -12.82 -6.80
C ALA A 284 -24.08 -12.14 -8.10
N ALA A 285 -25.19 -12.60 -8.70
CA ALA A 285 -25.76 -11.98 -9.90
C ALA A 285 -26.34 -10.59 -9.61
N GLU A 286 -27.08 -10.44 -8.51
CA GLU A 286 -27.56 -9.13 -8.07
C GLU A 286 -26.40 -8.19 -7.74
N LEU A 287 -25.35 -8.70 -7.10
CA LEU A 287 -24.14 -7.93 -6.80
C LEU A 287 -23.50 -7.37 -8.07
N GLN A 288 -23.25 -8.23 -9.06
CA GLN A 288 -22.66 -7.81 -10.33
C GLN A 288 -23.53 -6.74 -11.02
N SER A 289 -24.84 -6.96 -11.15
CA SER A 289 -25.73 -5.98 -11.78
C SER A 289 -25.74 -4.63 -11.06
N LYS A 290 -25.76 -4.61 -9.72
CA LYS A 290 -25.71 -3.35 -8.95
C LYS A 290 -24.35 -2.64 -9.10
N MET A 291 -23.26 -3.40 -9.11
CA MET A 291 -21.91 -2.85 -9.28
C MET A 291 -21.71 -2.24 -10.68
N GLU A 292 -22.21 -2.90 -11.73
CA GLU A 292 -22.21 -2.34 -13.09
C GLU A 292 -22.99 -1.02 -13.16
N VAL A 293 -24.15 -0.94 -12.50
CA VAL A 293 -24.91 0.33 -12.41
C VAL A 293 -24.14 1.41 -11.66
N PHE A 294 -23.69 1.14 -10.42
CA PHE A 294 -23.01 2.16 -9.60
C PHE A 294 -21.72 2.68 -10.21
N THR A 295 -21.03 1.87 -11.02
CA THR A 295 -19.76 2.25 -11.65
C THR A 295 -19.92 2.93 -13.02
N GLN A 296 -21.11 2.90 -13.62
CA GLN A 296 -21.44 3.52 -14.92
C GLN A 296 -22.35 4.75 -14.80
N GLU A 297 -22.85 5.07 -13.61
CA GLU A 297 -23.63 6.29 -13.37
C GLU A 297 -22.84 7.55 -13.77
N LYS A 298 -23.53 8.52 -14.38
CA LYS A 298 -22.91 9.80 -14.79
C LYS A 298 -22.35 10.60 -13.61
N ASN A 299 -22.99 10.47 -12.45
CA ASN A 299 -22.57 11.08 -11.18
C ASN A 299 -22.43 9.95 -10.16
N PRO A 300 -21.36 9.15 -10.24
CA PRO A 300 -21.19 8.02 -9.35
C PRO A 300 -20.95 8.51 -7.91
N ASN A 301 -21.29 7.67 -6.94
CA ASN A 301 -20.89 7.90 -5.56
C ASN A 301 -19.36 8.00 -5.48
N GLN A 302 -18.83 8.94 -4.70
CA GLN A 302 -17.38 9.16 -4.67
C GLN A 302 -16.60 7.92 -4.21
N PHE A 303 -17.22 7.09 -3.37
CA PHE A 303 -16.63 5.90 -2.79
C PHE A 303 -17.55 4.68 -3.01
N VAL A 304 -16.99 3.57 -3.48
CA VAL A 304 -17.69 2.28 -3.62
C VAL A 304 -16.81 1.13 -3.11
N GLU A 305 -17.36 0.27 -2.25
CA GLU A 305 -16.71 -0.94 -1.72
C GLU A 305 -17.74 -2.06 -1.58
N VAL A 306 -17.30 -3.30 -1.67
CA VAL A 306 -18.12 -4.46 -1.32
C VAL A 306 -17.35 -5.37 -0.37
N THR A 307 -18.04 -5.84 0.67
CA THR A 307 -17.57 -6.95 1.49
C THR A 307 -18.47 -8.15 1.25
N ILE A 308 -17.90 -9.25 0.77
CA ILE A 308 -18.64 -10.49 0.49
C ILE A 308 -18.46 -11.44 1.68
N TYR A 309 -19.56 -11.90 2.30
CA TYR A 309 -19.54 -12.74 3.50
C TYR A 309 -19.83 -14.22 3.23
N SER A 310 -20.46 -14.52 2.10
CA SER A 310 -20.61 -15.86 1.56
C SER A 310 -20.74 -15.79 0.04
N LYS A 311 -20.78 -16.94 -0.63
CA LYS A 311 -21.02 -17.03 -2.07
C LYS A 311 -22.27 -16.27 -2.53
N GLU A 312 -23.28 -16.19 -1.67
CA GLU A 312 -24.55 -15.53 -1.94
C GLU A 312 -24.71 -14.19 -1.23
N THR A 313 -24.04 -13.94 -0.10
CA THR A 313 -24.31 -12.76 0.73
C THR A 313 -23.17 -11.75 0.69
N SER A 314 -23.53 -10.48 0.46
CA SER A 314 -22.58 -9.37 0.39
C SER A 314 -23.23 -8.08 0.86
N VAL A 315 -22.41 -7.09 1.20
CA VAL A 315 -22.88 -5.73 1.52
C VAL A 315 -22.12 -4.75 0.66
N ILE A 316 -22.85 -4.03 -0.19
CA ILE A 316 -22.32 -2.90 -0.97
C ILE A 316 -22.33 -1.66 -0.08
N MET A 317 -21.23 -0.94 -0.07
CA MET A 317 -21.05 0.33 0.62
C MET A 317 -20.83 1.40 -0.42
N VAL A 318 -21.71 2.40 -0.45
CA VAL A 318 -21.54 3.60 -1.27
C VAL A 318 -21.43 4.82 -0.37
N GLY A 319 -20.56 5.77 -0.71
CA GLY A 319 -20.28 6.91 0.14
C GLY A 319 -19.98 8.20 -0.60
N ASN A 320 -20.30 9.32 0.06
CA ASN A 320 -19.94 10.67 -0.39
C ASN A 320 -19.48 11.52 0.79
N PHE A 321 -18.64 12.51 0.50
CA PHE A 321 -18.26 13.51 1.50
C PHE A 321 -19.47 14.29 2.00
N ALA A 322 -19.55 14.45 3.31
CA ALA A 322 -20.64 15.15 3.95
C ALA A 322 -20.17 16.02 5.12
N ASP A 323 -20.95 17.05 5.40
CA ASP A 323 -20.92 17.74 6.69
C ASP A 323 -21.87 17.01 7.64
N LEU A 324 -21.63 17.12 8.94
CA LEU A 324 -22.54 16.52 9.93
C LEU A 324 -23.85 17.32 9.97
N PRO A 325 -25.02 16.70 9.72
CA PRO A 325 -26.29 17.39 9.84
C PRO A 325 -26.52 17.89 11.28
N ALA A 326 -27.07 19.09 11.43
CA ALA A 326 -27.29 19.71 12.74
C ALA A 326 -28.33 18.97 13.60
N ASP A 327 -29.24 18.25 12.96
CA ASP A 327 -30.30 17.43 13.52
C ASP A 327 -29.96 15.93 13.56
N LEU A 328 -28.70 15.57 13.27
CA LEU A 328 -28.29 14.18 13.25
C LEU A 328 -28.41 13.56 14.65
N GLY A 329 -29.42 12.73 14.84
CA GLY A 329 -29.54 11.93 16.06
C GLY A 329 -28.30 11.05 16.25
N ASN A 330 -27.91 10.82 17.51
CA ASN A 330 -26.76 10.00 17.90
C ASN A 330 -26.73 8.60 17.25
N ALA A 331 -27.87 8.08 16.78
CA ALA A 331 -27.99 6.78 16.14
C ALA A 331 -27.32 6.68 14.77
N LYS A 332 -27.18 7.78 14.02
CA LYS A 332 -26.56 7.79 12.68
C LYS A 332 -25.08 8.20 12.69
N TYR A 333 -24.55 8.67 13.81
CA TYR A 333 -23.12 9.01 13.92
C TYR A 333 -22.32 7.80 14.40
N ASN A 334 -21.44 7.25 13.54
CA ASN A 334 -20.68 6.04 13.85
C ASN A 334 -19.16 6.19 13.61
N PRO A 335 -18.40 6.59 14.65
CA PRO A 335 -16.94 6.61 14.59
C PRO A 335 -16.34 5.22 14.84
N THR A 336 -16.20 4.40 13.80
CA THR A 336 -15.71 3.01 13.87
C THR A 336 -14.23 2.87 14.26
N GLY A 337 -13.42 3.92 14.09
CA GLY A 337 -11.99 3.92 14.43
C GLY A 337 -11.68 3.81 15.94
N TYR A 338 -12.66 3.96 16.82
CA TYR A 338 -12.44 3.83 18.27
C TYR A 338 -12.23 2.39 18.73
N PHE A 339 -11.38 2.21 19.74
CA PHE A 339 -10.95 0.87 20.14
C PHE A 339 -12.00 0.00 20.79
N TRP A 340 -13.01 0.62 21.39
CA TRP A 340 -14.14 -0.08 21.98
C TRP A 340 -15.23 -0.43 20.97
N ARG A 341 -15.17 0.08 19.72
CA ARG A 341 -16.16 -0.22 18.67
C ARG A 341 -15.86 -1.57 18.01
N PRO A 342 -16.89 -2.26 17.47
CA PRO A 342 -16.67 -3.48 16.70
C PRO A 342 -15.76 -3.20 15.51
N TRP A 343 -15.04 -4.23 15.03
CA TRP A 343 -14.30 -4.11 13.78
C TRP A 343 -15.22 -3.74 12.62
N PHE A 344 -14.72 -2.94 11.68
CA PHE A 344 -15.53 -2.37 10.60
C PHE A 344 -16.26 -3.45 9.81
N TYR A 345 -15.56 -4.50 9.36
CA TYR A 345 -16.19 -5.60 8.62
C TYR A 345 -17.25 -6.37 9.45
N LYS A 346 -17.17 -6.40 10.78
CA LYS A 346 -18.22 -7.00 11.63
C LYS A 346 -19.42 -6.07 11.84
N HIS A 347 -19.19 -4.76 11.81
CA HIS A 347 -20.27 -3.77 11.77
C HIS A 347 -21.04 -3.88 10.45
N VAL A 348 -20.33 -3.94 9.32
CA VAL A 348 -20.90 -4.11 7.98
C VAL A 348 -21.71 -5.41 7.88
N GLU A 349 -21.23 -6.51 8.46
CA GLU A 349 -21.94 -7.81 8.49
C GLU A 349 -23.34 -7.70 9.11
N SER A 350 -23.54 -6.82 10.08
CA SER A 350 -24.83 -6.66 10.77
C SER A 350 -25.95 -6.14 9.86
N PHE A 351 -25.63 -5.49 8.74
CA PHE A 351 -26.62 -5.03 7.78
C PHE A 351 -27.24 -6.19 6.97
N LEU A 352 -26.60 -7.37 6.92
CA LEU A 352 -27.21 -8.56 6.33
C LEU A 352 -28.47 -9.00 7.09
N THR A 353 -28.53 -8.75 8.40
CA THR A 353 -29.70 -9.06 9.24
C THR A 353 -30.61 -7.85 9.47
N ASN A 354 -30.04 -6.65 9.57
CA ASN A 354 -30.78 -5.44 9.90
C ASN A 354 -31.42 -4.75 8.68
N GLY A 355 -31.01 -5.10 7.46
CA GLY A 355 -31.46 -4.48 6.23
C GLY A 355 -30.60 -3.27 5.81
N GLU A 356 -31.09 -2.50 4.83
CA GLU A 356 -30.42 -1.28 4.38
C GLU A 356 -30.30 -0.25 5.52
N GLY A 357 -29.19 0.49 5.53
CA GLY A 357 -28.99 1.55 6.50
C GLY A 357 -27.99 2.60 6.03
N GLU A 358 -27.91 3.69 6.79
CA GLU A 358 -27.02 4.80 6.51
C GLU A 358 -26.40 5.37 7.79
N GLU A 359 -25.17 5.86 7.69
CA GLU A 359 -24.46 6.47 8.80
C GLU A 359 -23.47 7.55 8.35
N TYR A 360 -23.04 8.36 9.31
CA TYR A 360 -22.01 9.37 9.16
C TYR A 360 -20.78 8.96 9.96
N MET A 361 -19.64 8.89 9.28
CA MET A 361 -18.37 8.47 9.86
C MET A 361 -17.33 9.58 9.70
N PRO A 362 -16.47 9.87 10.70
CA PRO A 362 -15.33 10.76 10.49
C PRO A 362 -14.47 10.28 9.32
N LEU A 363 -14.11 11.18 8.41
CA LEU A 363 -13.43 10.81 7.16
C LEU A 363 -12.15 10.00 7.40
N ARG A 364 -11.33 10.40 8.38
CA ARG A 364 -10.11 9.64 8.71
C ARG A 364 -10.40 8.21 9.22
N HIS A 365 -11.50 8.01 9.94
CA HIS A 365 -11.90 6.68 10.40
C HIS A 365 -12.32 5.80 9.22
N TYR A 366 -13.02 6.39 8.24
CA TYR A 366 -13.38 5.70 7.01
C TYR A 366 -12.16 5.35 6.16
N ILE A 367 -11.25 6.31 5.92
CA ILE A 367 -10.05 6.05 5.12
C ILE A 367 -9.27 4.88 5.72
N HIS A 368 -9.06 4.84 7.05
CA HIS A 368 -8.23 3.82 7.71
C HIS A 368 -9.02 2.70 8.39
N ARG A 369 -10.24 2.42 7.91
CA ARG A 369 -11.20 1.49 8.53
C ARG A 369 -10.66 0.06 8.72
N HIS A 370 -9.77 -0.39 7.82
CA HIS A 370 -9.19 -1.74 7.84
C HIS A 370 -7.90 -1.86 8.66
N THR A 371 -7.31 -0.75 9.11
CA THR A 371 -6.02 -0.75 9.84
C THR A 371 -6.09 -1.52 11.17
N ARG A 372 -7.20 -1.40 11.91
CA ARG A 372 -7.32 -1.96 13.27
C ARG A 372 -7.52 -3.48 13.33
N SER A 373 -8.07 -4.05 12.26
CA SER A 373 -8.35 -5.48 12.14
C SER A 373 -7.47 -6.15 11.10
N MET A 374 -6.58 -5.40 10.43
CA MET A 374 -5.83 -5.85 9.24
C MET A 374 -6.80 -6.51 8.26
N PHE A 375 -7.79 -5.73 7.81
CA PHE A 375 -9.02 -6.22 7.18
C PHE A 375 -9.81 -7.12 8.14
N TRP A 376 -9.50 -8.41 8.19
CA TRP A 376 -10.08 -9.40 9.12
C TRP A 376 -9.07 -10.42 9.66
N GLU A 377 -7.80 -10.32 9.28
CA GLU A 377 -6.71 -11.22 9.70
C GLU A 377 -6.53 -11.28 11.21
N LEU A 378 -6.82 -10.17 11.92
CA LEU A 378 -6.74 -10.18 13.38
C LEU A 378 -7.76 -11.14 14.01
N GLY A 379 -8.85 -11.47 13.33
CA GLY A 379 -9.82 -12.48 13.76
C GLY A 379 -9.25 -13.90 13.71
N ASP A 380 -8.36 -14.19 12.76
CA ASP A 380 -7.68 -15.49 12.66
C ASP A 380 -6.59 -15.62 13.72
N LEU A 381 -5.89 -14.53 14.03
CA LEU A 381 -4.87 -14.49 15.08
C LEU A 381 -5.48 -14.51 16.49
N ILE A 382 -6.59 -13.79 16.68
CA ILE A 382 -7.28 -13.61 17.96
C ILE A 382 -8.80 -13.75 17.72
N PRO A 383 -9.34 -15.00 17.76
CA PRO A 383 -10.75 -15.26 17.47
C PRO A 383 -11.75 -14.49 18.35
N PHE A 384 -11.38 -14.22 19.61
CA PHE A 384 -12.18 -13.43 20.55
C PHE A 384 -11.89 -11.92 20.48
N GLY A 385 -11.12 -11.45 19.50
CA GLY A 385 -10.66 -10.07 19.38
C GLY A 385 -11.77 -9.04 19.15
N ASN A 386 -12.94 -9.47 18.65
CA ASN A 386 -14.10 -8.59 18.52
C ASN A 386 -14.99 -8.57 19.78
N HIS A 387 -14.71 -9.38 20.80
CA HIS A 387 -15.49 -9.40 22.03
C HIS A 387 -15.32 -8.08 22.81
N PRO A 388 -16.39 -7.49 23.39
CA PRO A 388 -16.31 -6.21 24.11
C PRO A 388 -15.23 -6.17 25.21
N ILE A 389 -15.05 -7.26 25.95
CA ILE A 389 -14.02 -7.37 27.01
C ILE A 389 -12.61 -7.25 26.40
N TYR A 390 -12.33 -7.94 25.30
CA TYR A 390 -11.04 -7.81 24.62
C TYR A 390 -10.82 -6.39 24.13
N ARG A 391 -11.83 -5.81 23.45
CA ARG A 391 -11.75 -4.45 22.91
C ARG A 391 -11.44 -3.42 24.01
N TYR A 392 -12.04 -3.57 25.18
CA TYR A 392 -11.78 -2.69 26.31
C TYR A 392 -10.37 -2.88 26.90
N LEU A 393 -9.94 -4.13 27.12
CA LEU A 393 -8.66 -4.43 27.78
C LEU A 393 -7.43 -4.28 26.87
N PHE A 394 -7.55 -4.69 25.61
CA PHE A 394 -6.44 -4.80 24.66
C PHE A 394 -6.67 -4.06 23.34
N GLY A 395 -7.92 -3.66 23.02
CA GLY A 395 -8.23 -3.00 21.75
C GLY A 395 -7.46 -1.70 21.53
N TRP A 396 -7.07 -0.99 22.60
CA TRP A 396 -6.28 0.24 22.51
C TRP A 396 -4.84 0.01 22.00
N LEU A 397 -4.33 -1.23 22.08
CA LEU A 397 -3.04 -1.62 21.49
C LEU A 397 -3.07 -1.63 19.95
N GLY A 398 -4.27 -1.68 19.35
CA GLY A 398 -4.44 -1.74 17.89
C GLY A 398 -4.21 -3.14 17.31
N ALA A 399 -3.65 -3.18 16.10
CA ALA A 399 -3.25 -4.42 15.43
C ALA A 399 -1.74 -4.63 15.54
N PRO A 400 -1.26 -5.89 15.53
CA PRO A 400 0.17 -6.15 15.49
C PRO A 400 0.73 -5.65 14.16
N LYS A 401 1.89 -5.00 14.19
CA LYS A 401 2.55 -4.53 12.96
C LYS A 401 3.02 -5.72 12.16
N VAL A 402 2.65 -5.79 10.88
CA VAL A 402 3.09 -6.84 9.95
C VAL A 402 4.62 -6.97 9.96
N SER A 403 5.33 -5.84 10.06
CA SER A 403 6.79 -5.83 10.15
C SER A 403 7.36 -6.53 11.39
N ILE A 404 6.69 -6.39 12.54
CA ILE A 404 7.07 -7.05 13.80
C ILE A 404 6.71 -8.52 13.75
N VAL A 405 5.52 -8.86 13.24
CA VAL A 405 5.12 -10.27 13.03
C VAL A 405 6.16 -10.95 12.14
N LYS A 406 6.49 -10.36 10.99
CA LYS A 406 7.53 -10.86 10.08
C LYS A 406 8.88 -11.01 10.76
N LEU A 407 9.30 -10.07 11.61
CA LEU A 407 10.58 -10.19 12.32
C LEU A 407 10.71 -11.52 13.10
N PHE A 408 9.60 -12.00 13.67
CA PHE A 408 9.57 -13.25 14.43
C PHE A 408 9.19 -14.48 13.58
N THR A 409 8.45 -14.30 12.47
CA THR A 409 7.93 -15.41 11.65
C THR A 409 8.70 -15.65 10.34
N ASN A 410 9.68 -14.83 9.99
CA ASN A 410 10.42 -14.91 8.72
C ASN A 410 11.49 -16.01 8.68
N THR A 411 11.37 -17.09 9.49
CA THR A 411 12.22 -18.27 9.28
C THR A 411 11.76 -19.02 8.04
N PRO A 412 12.67 -19.71 7.32
CA PRO A 412 12.30 -20.50 6.16
C PRO A 412 11.20 -21.53 6.46
N GLU A 413 11.22 -22.16 7.64
CA GLU A 413 10.28 -23.19 8.06
C GLU A 413 8.88 -22.64 8.35
N ILE A 414 8.79 -21.58 9.17
CA ILE A 414 7.51 -20.94 9.50
C ILE A 414 6.91 -20.35 8.24
N ARG A 415 7.72 -19.65 7.43
CA ARG A 415 7.26 -19.04 6.20
C ARG A 415 6.74 -20.08 5.21
N ARG A 416 7.44 -21.21 5.04
CA ARG A 416 6.97 -22.32 4.22
C ARG A 416 5.61 -22.80 4.72
N LYS A 417 5.44 -23.02 6.03
CA LYS A 417 4.16 -23.41 6.61
C LYS A 417 3.06 -22.40 6.29
N THR A 418 3.31 -21.10 6.48
CA THR A 418 2.36 -20.03 6.17
C THR A 418 1.95 -20.01 4.69
N VAL A 419 2.90 -20.14 3.75
CA VAL A 419 2.59 -20.21 2.30
C VAL A 419 1.56 -21.30 2.00
N TYR A 420 1.68 -22.45 2.65
CA TYR A 420 0.86 -23.64 2.37
C TYR A 420 -0.39 -23.77 3.25
N SER A 421 -0.57 -22.89 4.24
CA SER A 421 -1.67 -22.99 5.21
C SER A 421 -2.54 -21.74 5.32
N HIS A 422 -2.16 -20.65 4.67
CA HIS A 422 -2.81 -19.34 4.81
C HIS A 422 -2.93 -18.67 3.44
N VAL A 423 -4.12 -18.18 3.12
CA VAL A 423 -4.42 -17.53 1.84
C VAL A 423 -4.29 -16.04 2.03
N ILE A 424 -3.36 -15.43 1.29
CA ILE A 424 -3.33 -13.99 1.04
C ILE A 424 -3.18 -13.83 -0.46
N GLN A 425 -4.31 -13.70 -1.13
CA GLN A 425 -4.41 -13.65 -2.59
C GLN A 425 -5.37 -12.55 -3.01
N ASP A 426 -4.99 -11.85 -4.07
CA ASP A 426 -5.76 -10.73 -4.59
C ASP A 426 -5.53 -10.61 -6.10
N ILE A 427 -6.63 -10.51 -6.84
CA ILE A 427 -6.65 -10.44 -8.30
C ILE A 427 -7.48 -9.26 -8.74
N MET A 428 -7.11 -8.61 -9.84
CA MET A 428 -7.88 -7.57 -10.49
C MET A 428 -8.37 -8.07 -11.84
N ILE A 429 -9.68 -8.24 -12.00
CA ILE A 429 -10.30 -8.83 -13.20
C ILE A 429 -11.45 -7.94 -13.71
N PRO A 430 -11.86 -8.08 -14.98
CA PRO A 430 -12.98 -7.30 -15.53
C PRO A 430 -14.27 -7.51 -14.74
N ILE A 431 -15.07 -6.45 -14.60
CA ILE A 431 -16.34 -6.50 -13.82
C ILE A 431 -17.33 -7.55 -14.33
N THR A 432 -17.28 -7.89 -15.62
CA THR A 432 -18.12 -8.93 -16.24
C THR A 432 -17.86 -10.32 -15.70
N GLU A 433 -16.68 -10.56 -15.13
CA GLU A 433 -16.23 -11.85 -14.59
C GLU A 433 -16.46 -11.97 -13.08
N MET A 434 -17.18 -11.02 -12.46
CA MET A 434 -17.36 -10.96 -11.01
C MET A 434 -17.93 -12.24 -10.42
N LYS A 435 -19.02 -12.74 -11.01
CA LYS A 435 -19.64 -13.99 -10.55
C LYS A 435 -18.67 -15.18 -10.64
N ALA A 436 -17.95 -15.32 -11.76
CA ALA A 436 -17.01 -16.42 -11.97
C ALA A 436 -15.83 -16.35 -10.99
N GLY A 437 -15.33 -15.15 -10.71
CA GLY A 437 -14.30 -14.91 -9.69
C GLY A 437 -14.77 -15.34 -8.30
N ILE A 438 -15.97 -14.94 -7.88
CA ILE A 438 -16.53 -15.34 -6.57
C ILE A 438 -16.69 -16.86 -6.46
N GLU A 439 -17.19 -17.51 -7.51
CA GLU A 439 -17.34 -18.97 -7.56
C GLU A 439 -15.99 -19.69 -7.44
N LEU A 440 -14.95 -19.18 -8.10
CA LEU A 440 -13.60 -19.73 -7.99
C LEU A 440 -13.03 -19.57 -6.58
N PHE A 441 -13.18 -18.39 -5.96
CA PHE A 441 -12.69 -18.15 -4.60
C PHE A 441 -13.40 -19.05 -3.58
N ASP A 442 -14.70 -19.27 -3.74
CA ASP A 442 -15.48 -20.19 -2.94
C ASP A 442 -14.96 -21.63 -3.09
N GLU A 443 -14.74 -22.10 -4.33
CA GLU A 443 -14.29 -23.47 -4.60
C GLU A 443 -12.85 -23.72 -4.11
N GLN A 444 -11.93 -22.80 -4.37
CA GLN A 444 -10.50 -23.00 -4.11
C GLN A 444 -10.11 -22.69 -2.66
N PHE A 445 -10.76 -21.71 -2.03
CA PHE A 445 -10.37 -21.20 -0.71
C PHE A 445 -11.48 -21.33 0.35
N ALA A 446 -12.73 -21.03 -0.01
CA ALA A 446 -13.86 -20.91 0.92
C ALA A 446 -13.53 -20.01 2.13
N VAL A 447 -12.70 -18.98 1.92
CA VAL A 447 -12.30 -17.99 2.93
C VAL A 447 -13.21 -16.79 2.78
N TYR A 448 -13.82 -16.37 3.89
CA TYR A 448 -14.67 -15.19 3.95
C TYR A 448 -14.31 -14.35 5.18
N PRO A 449 -14.49 -13.02 5.11
CA PRO A 449 -15.04 -12.28 3.98
C PRO A 449 -14.04 -12.05 2.82
N LEU A 450 -14.54 -11.61 1.67
CA LEU A 450 -13.74 -11.16 0.51
C LEU A 450 -13.82 -9.64 0.37
N LEU A 451 -12.70 -9.03 -0.01
CA LEU A 451 -12.57 -7.59 -0.26
C LEU A 451 -12.79 -7.30 -1.75
N VAL A 452 -13.57 -6.27 -2.06
CA VAL A 452 -13.82 -5.85 -3.43
C VAL A 452 -13.89 -4.32 -3.55
N TYR A 453 -13.07 -3.76 -4.42
CA TYR A 453 -13.14 -2.39 -4.92
C TYR A 453 -13.29 -2.38 -6.45
N PRO A 454 -14.18 -1.56 -6.99
CA PRO A 454 -14.18 -1.28 -8.42
C PRO A 454 -13.01 -0.36 -8.79
N VAL A 455 -12.33 -0.67 -9.89
CA VAL A 455 -11.13 0.04 -10.38
C VAL A 455 -11.31 0.35 -11.86
N ARG A 456 -11.22 1.63 -12.22
CA ARG A 456 -11.22 2.06 -13.62
C ARG A 456 -9.80 1.99 -14.17
N MET A 457 -9.58 1.13 -15.14
CA MET A 457 -8.29 1.02 -15.81
C MET A 457 -8.32 1.89 -17.07
N PHE A 458 -7.52 2.95 -17.09
CA PHE A 458 -7.43 3.85 -18.24
C PHE A 458 -6.50 3.29 -19.32
N GLU A 459 -6.92 3.40 -20.57
CA GLU A 459 -6.06 3.16 -21.72
C GLU A 459 -4.97 4.24 -21.79
N ARG A 460 -3.78 3.81 -22.18
CA ARG A 460 -2.61 4.67 -22.34
C ARG A 460 -2.39 5.01 -23.81
N PRO A 461 -1.68 6.10 -24.14
CA PRO A 461 -1.34 6.41 -25.52
C PRO A 461 -0.59 5.22 -26.14
N LYS A 462 -1.01 4.79 -27.34
CA LYS A 462 -0.49 3.59 -28.03
C LYS A 462 1.02 3.61 -28.30
N GLU A 463 1.62 4.79 -28.26
CA GLU A 463 3.06 5.01 -28.44
C GLU A 463 3.89 4.60 -27.21
N TYR A 464 3.30 4.55 -26.01
CA TYR A 464 3.99 4.19 -24.80
C TYR A 464 3.59 2.80 -24.32
N LYS A 465 4.60 1.97 -24.09
CA LYS A 465 4.44 0.64 -23.53
C LYS A 465 4.74 0.65 -22.03
N GLY A 466 4.02 -0.15 -21.26
CA GLY A 466 4.27 -0.36 -19.83
C GLY A 466 3.56 -1.62 -19.36
N LEU A 467 3.81 -2.06 -18.12
CA LEU A 467 3.48 -3.44 -17.73
C LEU A 467 1.99 -3.78 -17.85
N THR A 468 1.06 -2.89 -17.50
CA THR A 468 -0.39 -3.17 -17.63
C THR A 468 -0.94 -2.75 -19.01
N PHE A 469 -1.93 -3.46 -19.54
CA PHE A 469 -2.65 -3.11 -20.75
C PHE A 469 -4.12 -3.51 -20.59
N PRO A 470 -5.03 -2.56 -20.25
CA PRO A 470 -6.43 -2.93 -20.05
C PRO A 470 -7.05 -3.49 -21.34
N LEU A 471 -8.08 -4.33 -21.16
CA LEU A 471 -8.89 -4.79 -22.29
C LEU A 471 -9.51 -3.59 -23.01
N PRO A 472 -9.39 -3.50 -24.35
CA PRO A 472 -10.02 -2.43 -25.10
C PRO A 472 -11.54 -2.47 -24.92
N ASN A 473 -12.15 -1.31 -24.66
CA ASN A 473 -13.60 -1.17 -24.62
C ASN A 473 -14.06 -0.21 -25.73
N PRO A 474 -14.44 -0.73 -26.92
CA PRO A 474 -14.86 0.12 -28.04
C PRO A 474 -16.13 0.93 -27.78
N SER A 475 -16.93 0.54 -26.80
CA SER A 475 -18.16 1.23 -26.40
C SER A 475 -17.96 2.28 -25.31
N ASP A 476 -16.74 2.44 -24.81
CA ASP A 476 -16.46 3.41 -23.76
C ASP A 476 -16.33 4.83 -24.32
N GLU A 477 -17.02 5.76 -23.68
CA GLU A 477 -17.06 7.17 -24.08
C GLU A 477 -16.10 8.04 -23.23
N THR A 478 -15.31 7.46 -22.32
CA THR A 478 -14.38 8.26 -21.51
C THR A 478 -13.18 8.71 -22.33
N ASN A 479 -12.56 9.81 -21.88
CA ASN A 479 -11.32 10.32 -22.48
C ASN A 479 -10.26 10.51 -21.38
N PRO A 480 -9.22 9.65 -21.32
CA PRO A 480 -8.95 8.53 -22.24
C PRO A 480 -9.96 7.38 -22.07
N PRO A 481 -10.11 6.49 -23.08
CA PRO A 481 -10.94 5.28 -22.95
C PRO A 481 -10.53 4.44 -21.74
N SER A 482 -11.47 3.72 -21.16
CA SER A 482 -11.26 2.97 -19.93
C SER A 482 -12.10 1.70 -19.88
N GLN A 483 -11.68 0.78 -19.01
CA GLN A 483 -12.43 -0.43 -18.71
C GLN A 483 -12.58 -0.61 -17.21
N MET A 484 -13.77 -1.04 -16.78
CA MET A 484 -14.02 -1.30 -15.36
C MET A 484 -13.56 -2.70 -14.97
N TYR A 485 -12.64 -2.73 -14.02
CA TYR A 485 -12.16 -3.92 -13.32
C TYR A 485 -12.65 -3.86 -11.86
N PHE A 486 -12.43 -4.94 -11.12
CA PHE A 486 -12.54 -4.94 -9.68
C PHE A 486 -11.44 -5.82 -9.08
N ASP A 487 -10.99 -5.52 -7.87
CA ASP A 487 -10.15 -6.45 -7.11
C ASP A 487 -11.00 -7.46 -6.35
N LEU A 488 -10.46 -8.66 -6.15
CA LEU A 488 -11.05 -9.72 -5.37
C LEU A 488 -9.99 -10.28 -4.43
N GLY A 489 -10.00 -9.80 -3.19
CA GLY A 489 -9.03 -10.16 -2.16
C GLY A 489 -9.56 -11.18 -1.16
N ALA A 490 -8.82 -12.26 -0.94
CA ALA A 490 -9.02 -13.21 0.15
C ALA A 490 -7.84 -13.21 1.12
N TYR A 491 -8.18 -13.09 2.40
CA TYR A 491 -7.23 -13.09 3.51
C TYR A 491 -7.76 -14.01 4.60
N GLY A 492 -7.08 -15.13 4.84
CA GLY A 492 -7.43 -16.01 5.95
C GLY A 492 -6.99 -17.46 5.79
N VAL A 493 -7.20 -18.23 6.86
CA VAL A 493 -6.90 -19.67 6.88
C VAL A 493 -8.09 -20.45 6.31
N PRO A 494 -7.91 -21.24 5.22
CA PRO A 494 -8.99 -22.05 4.64
C PRO A 494 -9.66 -22.98 5.67
N PRO A 495 -10.99 -23.20 5.59
CA PRO A 495 -11.71 -24.06 6.53
C PRO A 495 -11.14 -25.49 6.61
N ALA A 496 -10.68 -26.04 5.49
CA ALA A 496 -10.03 -27.35 5.44
C ALA A 496 -8.79 -27.40 6.35
N VAL A 497 -7.92 -26.39 6.27
CA VAL A 497 -6.73 -26.27 7.11
C VAL A 497 -7.11 -26.14 8.60
N ARG A 498 -8.11 -25.31 8.92
CA ARG A 498 -8.59 -25.15 10.32
C ARG A 498 -9.12 -26.47 10.91
N GLN A 499 -9.71 -27.31 10.07
CA GLN A 499 -10.23 -28.64 10.46
C GLN A 499 -9.16 -29.74 10.46
N GLY A 500 -7.89 -29.40 10.17
CA GLY A 500 -6.81 -30.39 10.04
C GLY A 500 -6.93 -31.29 8.81
N LYS A 501 -7.75 -30.90 7.82
CA LYS A 501 -7.89 -31.61 6.54
C LYS A 501 -6.81 -31.13 5.56
N PRO A 502 -6.38 -31.98 4.61
CA PRO A 502 -5.43 -31.59 3.58
C PRO A 502 -6.04 -30.50 2.69
N TRP A 503 -5.26 -29.46 2.42
CA TRP A 503 -5.56 -28.42 1.43
C TRP A 503 -4.30 -28.19 0.60
N ASP A 504 -4.45 -28.23 -0.73
CA ASP A 504 -3.33 -28.04 -1.64
C ASP A 504 -3.28 -26.57 -2.06
N ALA A 505 -2.48 -25.79 -1.34
CA ALA A 505 -2.30 -24.36 -1.62
C ALA A 505 -1.77 -24.12 -3.03
N ARG A 506 -0.83 -24.96 -3.50
CA ARG A 506 -0.21 -24.78 -4.82
C ARG A 506 -1.23 -25.01 -5.93
N LYS A 507 -2.01 -26.08 -5.85
CA LYS A 507 -3.08 -26.36 -6.82
C LYS A 507 -4.10 -25.22 -6.84
N SER A 508 -4.54 -24.79 -5.66
CA SER A 508 -5.57 -23.75 -5.50
C SER A 508 -5.11 -22.40 -6.05
N ILE A 509 -3.89 -21.98 -5.72
CA ILE A 509 -3.33 -20.71 -6.21
C ILE A 509 -3.02 -20.80 -7.70
N ARG A 510 -2.52 -21.91 -8.23
CA ARG A 510 -2.33 -22.06 -9.68
C ARG A 510 -3.65 -22.02 -10.47
N ALA A 511 -4.74 -22.51 -9.90
CA ALA A 511 -6.07 -22.39 -10.51
C ALA A 511 -6.52 -20.91 -10.57
N LEU A 512 -6.32 -20.16 -9.48
CA LEU A 512 -6.55 -18.71 -9.43
C LEU A 512 -5.72 -17.96 -10.46
N GLU A 513 -4.42 -18.25 -10.55
CA GLU A 513 -3.49 -17.62 -11.48
C GLU A 513 -3.87 -17.91 -12.94
N GLN A 514 -4.26 -19.15 -13.24
CA GLN A 514 -4.72 -19.53 -14.58
C GLN A 514 -5.99 -18.78 -14.98
N PHE A 515 -7.00 -18.78 -14.10
CA PHE A 515 -8.24 -18.04 -14.34
C PHE A 515 -7.98 -16.55 -14.60
N THR A 516 -7.13 -15.94 -13.77
CA THR A 516 -6.76 -14.52 -13.90
C THR A 516 -6.18 -14.20 -15.28
N ARG A 517 -5.32 -15.09 -15.82
CA ARG A 517 -4.77 -14.94 -17.18
C ARG A 517 -5.81 -15.14 -18.27
N ASP A 518 -6.71 -16.11 -18.09
CA ASP A 518 -7.74 -16.44 -19.08
C ASP A 518 -8.69 -15.25 -19.30
N VAL A 519 -9.02 -14.52 -18.23
CA VAL A 519 -9.88 -13.33 -18.28
C VAL A 519 -9.14 -12.01 -18.49
N LYS A 520 -7.83 -12.06 -18.79
CA LYS A 520 -6.97 -10.87 -18.99
C LYS A 520 -6.98 -9.91 -17.79
N GLY A 521 -6.92 -10.48 -16.60
CA GLY A 521 -6.72 -9.78 -15.34
C GLY A 521 -5.26 -9.75 -14.87
N TYR A 522 -5.07 -9.21 -13.67
CA TYR A 522 -3.78 -9.01 -13.02
C TYR A 522 -3.76 -9.60 -11.62
N GLN A 523 -2.75 -10.40 -11.30
CA GLN A 523 -2.48 -10.87 -9.95
C GLN A 523 -1.72 -9.79 -9.19
N MET A 524 -2.13 -9.49 -7.97
CA MET A 524 -1.40 -8.55 -7.12
C MET A 524 -0.09 -9.18 -6.62
N LEU A 525 1.05 -8.61 -7.05
CA LEU A 525 2.37 -9.22 -6.88
C LEU A 525 2.98 -9.09 -5.46
N TYR A 526 2.24 -8.50 -4.52
CA TYR A 526 2.63 -8.55 -3.11
C TYR A 526 2.39 -9.93 -2.49
N ALA A 527 1.47 -10.72 -3.07
CA ALA A 527 1.15 -12.09 -2.72
C ALA A 527 2.22 -13.07 -3.21
N ASP A 528 2.17 -14.30 -2.69
CA ASP A 528 2.98 -15.41 -3.21
C ASP A 528 2.34 -15.93 -4.50
N ILE A 529 3.18 -16.12 -5.52
CA ILE A 529 2.78 -16.73 -6.79
C ILE A 529 3.43 -18.11 -6.92
N PHE A 530 2.79 -18.97 -7.70
CA PHE A 530 3.25 -20.30 -8.12
C PHE A 530 3.35 -20.44 -9.63
N MET A 531 3.16 -19.35 -10.37
CA MET A 531 3.46 -19.25 -11.80
C MET A 531 4.93 -19.54 -12.08
N ASP A 532 5.20 -20.02 -13.30
CA ASP A 532 6.53 -19.91 -13.89
C ASP A 532 6.72 -18.56 -14.59
N ARG A 533 7.90 -18.35 -15.17
CA ARG A 533 8.24 -17.08 -15.83
C ARG A 533 7.40 -16.85 -17.08
N ASP A 534 7.16 -17.89 -17.86
CA ASP A 534 6.44 -17.77 -19.13
C ASP A 534 4.97 -17.44 -18.86
N GLU A 535 4.35 -18.10 -17.87
CA GLU A 535 3.01 -17.79 -17.38
C GLU A 535 2.89 -16.35 -16.86
N PHE A 536 3.87 -15.89 -16.08
CA PHE A 536 3.92 -14.53 -15.56
C PHE A 536 4.01 -13.48 -16.69
N GLU A 537 4.82 -13.74 -17.71
CA GLU A 537 5.04 -12.81 -18.81
C GLU A 537 3.80 -12.66 -19.73
N LEU A 538 2.82 -13.57 -19.66
CA LEU A 538 1.54 -13.42 -20.39
C LEU A 538 0.64 -12.32 -19.80
N MET A 539 0.84 -11.94 -18.54
CA MET A 539 0.00 -10.97 -17.84
C MET A 539 0.42 -9.52 -18.05
N PHE A 540 1.69 -9.29 -18.40
CA PHE A 540 2.28 -7.96 -18.49
C PHE A 540 3.03 -7.75 -19.80
N ASP A 541 3.12 -6.51 -20.27
CA ASP A 541 3.88 -6.19 -21.49
C ASP A 541 5.37 -6.11 -21.14
N HIS A 542 6.01 -7.28 -21.25
CA HIS A 542 7.44 -7.42 -21.02
C HIS A 542 8.30 -6.88 -22.15
N GLU A 543 7.77 -6.72 -23.36
CA GLU A 543 8.54 -6.19 -24.49
C GLU A 543 8.87 -4.73 -24.25
N GLY A 544 7.84 -3.90 -24.02
CA GLY A 544 8.02 -2.48 -23.73
C GLY A 544 8.80 -2.23 -22.44
N TYR A 545 8.52 -3.02 -21.41
CA TYR A 545 9.30 -2.96 -20.16
C TYR A 545 10.80 -3.21 -20.39
N ARG A 546 11.17 -4.17 -21.23
CA ARG A 546 12.58 -4.45 -21.55
C ARG A 546 13.20 -3.35 -22.41
N GLU A 547 12.47 -2.82 -23.40
CA GLU A 547 12.91 -1.66 -24.19
C GLU A 547 13.28 -0.48 -23.28
N LEU A 548 12.42 -0.14 -22.31
CA LEU A 548 12.67 0.88 -21.31
C LEU A 548 13.91 0.56 -20.46
N ARG A 549 14.06 -0.70 -20.02
CA ARG A 549 15.25 -1.10 -19.25
C ARG A 549 16.54 -0.90 -20.03
N HIS A 550 16.54 -1.15 -21.34
CA HIS A 550 17.70 -0.87 -22.19
C HIS A 550 17.94 0.63 -22.34
N LYS A 551 16.90 1.40 -22.67
CA LYS A 551 16.99 2.86 -22.85
C LYS A 551 17.55 3.58 -21.62
N TYR A 552 17.07 3.22 -20.43
CA TYR A 552 17.46 3.81 -19.16
C TYR A 552 18.62 3.08 -18.44
N LYS A 553 19.34 2.21 -19.17
CA LYS A 553 20.51 1.45 -18.69
C LYS A 553 20.25 0.62 -17.42
N ALA A 554 19.00 0.24 -17.18
CA ALA A 554 18.59 -0.55 -16.02
C ALA A 554 19.05 -2.01 -16.11
N VAL A 555 19.32 -2.52 -17.33
CA VAL A 555 19.88 -3.86 -17.55
C VAL A 555 21.27 -3.95 -16.91
N GLY A 556 21.46 -4.95 -16.04
CA GLY A 556 22.68 -5.12 -15.26
C GLY A 556 22.84 -4.15 -14.08
N ALA A 557 21.90 -3.21 -13.90
CA ALA A 557 21.86 -2.32 -12.74
C ALA A 557 20.79 -2.72 -11.72
N PHE A 558 19.63 -3.21 -12.17
CA PHE A 558 18.53 -3.63 -11.31
C PHE A 558 18.09 -5.06 -11.64
N PRO A 559 17.55 -5.82 -10.67
CA PRO A 559 16.83 -7.06 -10.98
C PRO A 559 15.60 -6.78 -11.87
N GLU A 560 15.08 -7.81 -12.54
CA GLU A 560 13.79 -7.72 -13.22
C GLU A 560 12.63 -7.83 -12.23
N VAL A 561 11.40 -7.46 -12.65
CA VAL A 561 10.20 -7.68 -11.84
C VAL A 561 10.09 -9.14 -11.43
N TRP A 562 10.28 -10.07 -12.38
CA TRP A 562 10.27 -11.51 -12.13
C TRP A 562 11.22 -11.93 -11.01
N ASP A 563 12.45 -11.40 -10.96
CA ASP A 563 13.40 -11.76 -9.90
C ASP A 563 12.95 -11.34 -8.51
N LYS A 564 12.15 -10.26 -8.42
CA LYS A 564 11.54 -9.81 -7.17
C LYS A 564 10.30 -10.65 -6.82
N VAL A 565 9.56 -11.11 -7.83
CA VAL A 565 8.24 -11.75 -7.67
C VAL A 565 8.20 -13.27 -7.86
N LYS A 566 9.30 -13.93 -8.25
CA LYS A 566 9.32 -15.39 -8.45
C LYS A 566 8.99 -16.20 -7.20
N PRO A 567 8.40 -17.41 -7.35
CA PRO A 567 8.14 -18.32 -6.23
C PRO A 567 9.42 -18.67 -5.47
N GLN A 568 9.36 -18.66 -4.14
CA GLN A 568 10.51 -19.04 -3.30
C GLN A 568 10.59 -20.55 -3.06
N TYR A 569 9.44 -21.23 -3.09
CA TYR A 569 9.30 -22.65 -2.80
C TYR A 569 8.78 -23.35 -4.06
N SER A 570 9.67 -23.62 -5.01
CA SER A 570 9.33 -24.21 -6.32
C SER A 570 9.37 -25.75 -6.36
N ARG A 571 9.61 -26.41 -5.23
CA ARG A 571 9.68 -27.88 -5.10
C ARG A 571 8.71 -28.43 -4.09
#